data_AF-A0A554JN17-F1
#
_entry.id   AF-A0A554JN17-F1
#
_cell.length_a   1.000
_cell.length_b   1.000
_cell.length_c   1.000
_cell.angle_alpha   90.00
_cell.angle_beta   90.00
_cell.angle_gamma   90.00
#
_symmetry.space_group_name_H-M   'P 1'
#
loop_
_entity.id
_entity.type
_entity.pdbx_description
1 polymer ?
#
loop_
_entity_poly.entity_id
_entity_poly.type
_entity_poly.pdbx_seq_one_letter_code
_entity_poly.pdbx_strand_id
1 'polypeptide(L)'
;MESVPKLSTPEQELAYLREQVMRKEAELAEQGGTPPESERVRIISEKIHAHHAASPEVLAKEYRMNETAVSTAAEKILAELAFGEGEQAVRSLERTMEEKGIKNALQVAEKLRDPHVADDFHRYLVRYVAEGLTAPGIDEKAPRFQALKMTLYEIALPGPKTGEPNARTKTLKELISGMEQLYAGLLSVEDATLGEPRYFALELAVPSDSPELQFYAAVPNSKRNLFEKQLLAIFPEAHVVPQPHDYNVFASGGVSLASTATLAEHPALPLKDYTDFDYDPINAITNAFAKIEHKGEGAALQIIIEPRGERHVKHYRKILQALRKGEKRSSAFSAPETMFGEIARDIRKTLFSSKPKDVEKAKEAETRQIETNKTYIEQVEKKLSAPIVGATVRLVVSSKDERTAGLVLGELEAAFNQFANTQGNRLQFERAAERRAPSVFEEFSFRLPDTSHTLPLSLR
;
A
#
# COMPACT_ATOMS: atom_id res chain seq x y z
N MET A 1 25.73 -7.34 38.62
CA MET A 1 25.72 -7.90 37.25
C MET A 1 24.76 -9.06 37.28
N GLU A 2 23.49 -8.83 36.93
CA GLU A 2 22.54 -9.93 36.76
C GLU A 2 23.03 -10.79 35.59
N SER A 3 23.19 -12.09 35.82
CA SER A 3 23.58 -13.04 34.77
C SER A 3 22.50 -13.05 33.70
N VAL A 4 22.90 -12.84 32.44
CA VAL A 4 22.01 -13.01 31.29
C VAL A 4 21.41 -14.43 31.35
N PRO A 5 20.07 -14.59 31.38
CA PRO A 5 19.45 -15.90 31.47
C PRO A 5 19.82 -16.74 30.25
N LYS A 6 20.05 -18.04 30.45
CA LYS A 6 20.33 -19.02 29.38
C LYS A 6 19.08 -19.85 29.10
N LEU A 7 18.31 -19.44 28.10
CA LEU A 7 17.07 -20.08 27.70
C LEU A 7 17.39 -21.29 26.81
N SER A 8 16.93 -22.47 27.21
CA SER A 8 17.35 -23.74 26.59
C SER A 8 16.22 -24.49 25.88
N THR A 9 14.98 -24.03 26.00
CA THR A 9 13.80 -24.60 25.32
C THR A 9 12.78 -23.51 24.93
N PRO A 10 11.88 -23.76 23.96
CA PRO A 10 10.82 -22.83 23.59
C PRO A 10 9.92 -22.45 24.76
N GLU A 11 9.65 -23.38 25.67
CA GLU A 11 8.82 -23.15 26.86
C GLU A 11 9.52 -22.23 27.87
N GLN A 12 10.84 -22.35 28.02
CA GLN A 12 11.64 -21.47 28.86
C GLN A 12 11.72 -20.06 28.27
N GLU A 13 11.86 -19.95 26.95
CA GLU A 13 11.85 -18.68 26.24
C GLU A 13 10.49 -17.97 26.37
N LEU A 14 9.40 -18.71 26.18
CA LEU A 14 8.04 -18.18 26.36
C LEU A 14 7.76 -17.76 27.81
N ALA A 15 8.24 -18.52 28.80
CA ALA A 15 8.11 -18.18 30.21
C ALA A 15 8.87 -16.89 30.55
N TYR A 16 10.10 -16.75 30.02
CA TYR A 16 10.92 -15.56 30.16
C TYR A 16 10.25 -14.32 29.54
N LEU A 17 9.73 -14.44 28.32
CA LEU A 17 9.01 -13.35 27.65
C LEU A 17 7.76 -12.92 28.43
N ARG A 18 6.99 -13.88 28.96
CA ARG A 18 5.81 -13.59 29.80
C ARG A 18 6.20 -12.87 31.09
N GLU A 19 7.29 -13.26 31.73
CA GLU A 19 7.82 -12.59 32.92
C GLU A 19 8.25 -11.15 32.62
N GLN A 20 8.94 -10.93 31.49
CA GLN A 20 9.34 -9.58 31.06
C GLN A 20 8.15 -8.66 30.75
N VAL A 21 7.09 -9.21 30.15
CA VAL A 21 5.83 -8.49 29.92
C VAL A 21 5.14 -8.17 31.24
N MET A 22 4.97 -9.14 32.14
CA MET A 22 4.33 -8.93 33.45
C MET A 22 5.09 -7.89 34.29
N ARG A 23 6.43 -7.92 34.27
CA ARG A 23 7.25 -6.93 34.97
C ARG A 23 7.01 -5.53 34.43
N LYS A 24 6.88 -5.39 33.10
CA LYS A 24 6.62 -4.08 32.47
C LYS A 24 5.19 -3.59 32.69
N GLU A 25 4.22 -4.49 32.70
CA GLU A 25 2.83 -4.20 33.09
C GLU A 25 2.75 -3.71 34.54
N ALA A 26 3.48 -4.35 35.46
CA ALA A 26 3.53 -3.95 36.88
C ALA A 26 4.17 -2.55 37.07
N GLU A 27 5.29 -2.27 36.37
CA GLU A 27 5.93 -0.95 36.38
C GLU A 27 4.98 0.18 35.92
N LEU A 28 4.15 -0.10 34.92
CA LEU A 28 3.19 0.88 34.38
C LEU A 28 1.94 1.01 35.26
N ALA A 29 1.50 -0.08 35.89
CA ALA A 29 0.39 -0.08 36.84
C ALA A 29 0.69 0.79 38.07
N GLU A 30 1.94 0.81 38.55
CA GLU A 30 2.41 1.71 39.61
C GLU A 30 2.37 3.20 39.23
N GLN A 31 2.35 3.52 37.94
CA GLN A 31 2.39 4.90 37.42
C GLN A 31 1.04 5.43 36.88
N GLY A 32 0.01 4.59 36.74
CA GLY A 32 -1.23 5.05 36.11
C GLY A 32 -2.41 4.07 36.04
N GLY A 33 -2.47 3.02 36.87
CA GLY A 33 -3.54 2.02 36.82
C GLY A 33 -3.37 0.99 35.70
N THR A 34 -4.28 0.02 35.62
CA THR A 34 -4.16 -1.12 34.69
C THR A 34 -4.12 -0.66 33.23
N PRO A 35 -3.08 -1.01 32.46
CA PRO A 35 -2.98 -0.58 31.06
C PRO A 35 -4.15 -1.12 30.23
N PRO A 36 -4.74 -0.30 29.33
CA PRO A 36 -5.76 -0.77 28.40
C PRO A 36 -5.21 -1.85 27.44
N GLU A 37 -6.10 -2.63 26.85
CA GLU A 37 -5.74 -3.80 26.02
C GLU A 37 -4.80 -3.43 24.85
N SER A 38 -4.98 -2.26 24.24
CA SER A 38 -4.10 -1.75 23.18
C SER A 38 -2.67 -1.45 23.66
N GLU A 39 -2.53 -0.96 24.88
CA GLU A 39 -1.24 -0.69 25.52
C GLU A 39 -0.54 -2.00 25.90
N ARG A 40 -1.31 -2.99 26.35
CA ARG A 40 -0.81 -4.34 26.63
C ARG A 40 -0.24 -5.02 25.38
N VAL A 41 -0.94 -4.92 24.25
CA VAL A 41 -0.46 -5.43 22.95
C VAL A 41 0.85 -4.74 22.54
N ARG A 42 0.98 -3.43 22.79
CA ARG A 42 2.22 -2.70 22.54
C ARG A 42 3.39 -3.21 23.40
N ILE A 43 3.18 -3.41 24.70
CA ILE A 43 4.20 -3.93 25.63
C ILE A 43 4.67 -5.32 25.20
N ILE A 44 3.73 -6.21 24.83
CA ILE A 44 4.04 -7.56 24.35
C ILE A 44 4.91 -7.48 23.10
N SER A 45 4.51 -6.67 22.11
CA SER A 45 5.29 -6.48 20.89
C SER A 45 6.68 -5.93 21.19
N GLU A 46 6.81 -4.89 22.01
CA GLU A 46 8.10 -4.29 22.36
C GLU A 46 9.04 -5.30 23.04
N LYS A 47 8.52 -6.18 23.91
CA LYS A 47 9.32 -7.20 24.60
C LYS A 47 9.73 -8.35 23.68
N ILE A 48 8.85 -8.79 22.77
CA ILE A 48 9.19 -9.79 21.75
C ILE A 48 10.28 -9.24 20.83
N HIS A 49 10.13 -8.01 20.33
CA HIS A 49 11.14 -7.36 19.49
C HIS A 49 12.46 -7.15 20.24
N ALA A 50 12.43 -6.72 21.51
CA ALA A 50 13.63 -6.55 22.30
C ALA A 50 14.37 -7.87 22.57
N HIS A 51 13.63 -8.97 22.76
CA HIS A 51 14.21 -10.30 22.93
C HIS A 51 14.83 -10.81 21.62
N HIS A 52 14.13 -10.62 20.51
CA HIS A 52 14.61 -10.94 19.17
C HIS A 52 15.87 -10.16 18.78
N ALA A 53 15.96 -8.88 19.16
CA ALA A 53 17.14 -8.04 18.94
C ALA A 53 18.29 -8.26 19.94
N ALA A 54 18.08 -9.08 20.98
CA ALA A 54 19.11 -9.38 21.96
C ALA A 54 20.17 -10.34 21.40
N SER A 55 21.38 -10.31 21.98
CA SER A 55 22.46 -11.22 21.59
C SER A 55 22.00 -12.68 21.68
N PRO A 56 22.37 -13.55 20.71
CA PRO A 56 22.10 -15.01 20.77
C PRO A 56 22.65 -15.68 22.04
N GLU A 57 23.49 -14.98 22.79
CA GLU A 57 24.00 -15.39 24.10
C GLU A 57 22.93 -15.64 25.17
N VAL A 58 21.73 -15.05 25.00
CA VAL A 58 20.54 -15.30 25.84
C VAL A 58 20.00 -16.73 25.64
N LEU A 59 20.28 -17.37 24.51
CA LEU A 59 19.94 -18.76 24.26
C LEU A 59 21.10 -19.69 24.63
N ALA A 60 20.79 -20.89 25.13
CA ALA A 60 21.79 -21.93 25.36
C ALA A 60 22.42 -22.36 24.03
N LYS A 61 23.72 -22.72 24.04
CA LYS A 61 24.51 -23.01 22.83
C LYS A 61 23.90 -24.11 21.94
N GLU A 62 23.18 -25.05 22.54
CA GLU A 62 22.50 -26.19 21.89
C GLU A 62 21.13 -25.81 21.31
N TYR A 63 20.56 -24.70 21.76
CA TYR A 63 19.27 -24.15 21.34
C TYR A 63 19.42 -22.98 20.35
N ARG A 64 20.65 -22.44 20.21
CA ARG A 64 20.99 -21.51 19.12
C ARG A 64 20.94 -22.26 17.79
N MET A 65 20.34 -21.67 16.77
CA MET A 65 20.57 -22.11 15.39
C MET A 65 22.08 -22.07 15.13
N ASN A 66 22.70 -23.20 14.77
CA ASN A 66 24.11 -23.18 14.37
C ASN A 66 24.22 -22.46 13.01
N GLU A 67 25.34 -21.82 12.72
CA GLU A 67 25.58 -21.14 11.42
C GLU A 67 25.32 -22.07 10.22
N THR A 68 25.51 -23.38 10.41
CA THR A 68 25.24 -24.42 9.41
C THR A 68 23.74 -24.55 9.08
N ALA A 69 22.85 -24.40 10.06
CA ALA A 69 21.40 -24.49 9.90
C ALA A 69 20.82 -23.23 9.25
N VAL A 70 21.40 -22.05 9.53
CA VAL A 70 21.07 -20.79 8.84
C VAL A 70 21.48 -20.86 7.37
N SER A 71 22.70 -21.30 7.08
CA SER A 71 23.19 -21.50 5.71
C SER A 71 22.36 -22.56 4.96
N THR A 72 21.98 -23.66 5.61
CA THR A 72 21.09 -24.67 5.01
C THR A 72 19.69 -24.13 4.71
N ALA A 73 19.13 -23.28 5.58
CA ALA A 73 17.84 -22.63 5.35
C ALA A 73 17.89 -21.60 4.21
N ALA A 74 18.95 -20.80 4.14
CA ALA A 74 19.17 -19.85 3.04
C ALA A 74 19.33 -20.56 1.68
N GLU A 75 20.10 -21.64 1.63
CA GLU A 75 20.23 -22.48 0.43
C GLU A 75 18.89 -23.10 0.01
N LYS A 76 18.07 -23.51 0.98
CA LYS A 76 16.73 -24.04 0.72
C LYS A 76 15.81 -22.97 0.13
N ILE A 77 15.84 -21.73 0.64
CA ILE A 77 15.07 -20.61 0.09
C ILE A 77 15.46 -20.34 -1.36
N LEU A 78 16.75 -20.33 -1.68
CA LEU A 78 17.25 -20.11 -3.04
C LEU A 78 16.77 -21.21 -3.99
N ALA A 79 16.80 -22.48 -3.55
CA ALA A 79 16.31 -23.61 -4.34
C ALA A 79 14.79 -23.58 -4.52
N GLU A 80 14.03 -23.16 -3.50
CA GLU A 80 12.57 -23.03 -3.54
C GLU A 80 12.11 -21.91 -4.49
N LEU A 81 12.81 -20.77 -4.53
CA LEU A 81 12.41 -19.61 -5.32
C LEU A 81 12.74 -19.73 -6.81
N ALA A 82 13.68 -20.61 -7.18
CA ALA A 82 14.03 -20.95 -8.55
C ALA A 82 14.17 -19.72 -9.48
N PHE A 83 15.05 -18.77 -9.11
CA PHE A 83 15.25 -17.47 -9.77
C PHE A 83 15.74 -17.51 -11.23
N GLY A 84 15.93 -18.69 -11.81
CA GLY A 84 16.34 -18.84 -13.20
C GLY A 84 17.63 -18.06 -13.51
N GLU A 85 17.54 -17.10 -14.42
CA GLU A 85 18.69 -16.28 -14.85
C GLU A 85 19.24 -15.35 -13.76
N GLY A 86 18.39 -14.95 -12.79
CA GLY A 86 18.77 -14.06 -11.68
C GLY A 86 19.51 -14.74 -10.53
N GLU A 87 19.54 -16.08 -10.47
CA GLU A 87 19.94 -16.82 -9.26
C GLU A 87 21.38 -16.51 -8.82
N GLN A 88 22.33 -16.40 -9.76
CA GLN A 88 23.72 -16.09 -9.41
C GLN A 88 23.88 -14.69 -8.81
N ALA A 89 23.11 -13.72 -9.32
CA ALA A 89 23.12 -12.36 -8.81
C ALA A 89 22.51 -12.30 -7.39
N VAL A 90 21.39 -13.01 -7.17
CA VAL A 90 20.78 -13.12 -5.84
C VAL A 90 21.73 -13.80 -4.85
N ARG A 91 22.41 -14.89 -5.22
CA ARG A 91 23.45 -15.54 -4.40
C ARG A 91 24.59 -14.60 -4.03
N SER A 92 25.02 -13.75 -4.97
CA SER A 92 26.04 -12.74 -4.67
C SER A 92 25.55 -11.68 -3.67
N LEU A 93 24.28 -11.28 -3.76
CA LEU A 93 23.66 -10.32 -2.85
C LEU A 93 23.42 -10.92 -1.46
N GLU A 94 23.00 -12.18 -1.40
CA GLU A 94 22.87 -12.99 -0.19
C GLU A 94 24.21 -13.11 0.54
N ARG A 95 25.27 -13.54 -0.16
CA ARG A 95 26.63 -13.54 0.41
C ARG A 95 27.07 -12.16 0.90
N THR A 96 26.73 -11.10 0.17
CA THR A 96 27.03 -9.73 0.60
C THR A 96 26.24 -9.35 1.87
N MET A 97 25.00 -9.80 1.98
CA MET A 97 24.16 -9.60 3.16
C MET A 97 24.74 -10.31 4.37
N GLU A 98 25.22 -11.55 4.22
CA GLU A 98 25.85 -12.30 5.30
C GLU A 98 27.18 -11.70 5.74
N GLU A 99 28.07 -11.39 4.78
CA GLU A 99 29.42 -10.90 5.08
C GLU A 99 29.45 -9.43 5.53
N LYS A 100 28.54 -8.59 4.98
CA LYS A 100 28.60 -7.13 5.11
C LYS A 100 27.29 -6.49 5.58
N GLY A 101 26.24 -7.26 5.81
CA GLY A 101 24.94 -6.78 6.27
C GLY A 101 23.99 -6.34 5.16
N ILE A 102 22.69 -6.38 5.46
CA ILE A 102 21.59 -6.16 4.51
C ILE A 102 21.61 -4.79 3.84
N LYS A 103 22.04 -3.76 4.57
CA LYS A 103 22.12 -2.40 4.03
C LYS A 103 23.10 -2.31 2.86
N ASN A 104 24.23 -3.00 2.95
CA ASN A 104 25.23 -3.03 1.89
C ASN A 104 24.75 -3.90 0.71
N ALA A 105 24.07 -5.02 0.98
CA ALA A 105 23.48 -5.84 -0.07
C ALA A 105 22.43 -5.07 -0.88
N LEU A 106 21.51 -4.37 -0.22
CA LEU A 106 20.53 -3.50 -0.88
C LEU A 106 21.22 -2.39 -1.70
N GLN A 107 22.26 -1.76 -1.15
CA GLN A 107 23.02 -0.75 -1.89
C GLN A 107 23.71 -1.34 -3.13
N VAL A 108 24.18 -2.59 -3.07
CA VAL A 108 24.73 -3.28 -4.25
C VAL A 108 23.62 -3.53 -5.27
N ALA A 109 22.47 -4.05 -4.85
CA ALA A 109 21.31 -4.27 -5.73
C ALA A 109 20.87 -2.97 -6.44
N GLU A 110 20.77 -1.86 -5.71
CA GLU A 110 20.48 -0.52 -6.28
C GLU A 110 21.53 -0.08 -7.33
N LYS A 111 22.81 -0.42 -7.10
CA LYS A 111 23.91 -0.05 -8.01
C LYS A 111 23.98 -0.92 -9.26
N LEU A 112 23.45 -2.15 -9.22
CA LEU A 112 23.32 -3.00 -10.41
C LEU A 112 22.37 -2.37 -11.44
N ARG A 113 21.41 -1.55 -10.99
CA ARG A 113 20.35 -0.94 -11.84
C ARG A 113 19.59 -1.97 -12.67
N ASP A 114 19.45 -3.15 -12.11
CA ASP A 114 18.72 -4.27 -12.70
C ASP A 114 17.45 -4.49 -11.87
N PRO A 115 16.28 -4.06 -12.35
CA PRO A 115 15.04 -4.20 -11.60
C PRO A 115 14.60 -5.66 -11.46
N HIS A 116 15.00 -6.56 -12.38
CA HIS A 116 14.72 -7.98 -12.27
C HIS A 116 15.48 -8.60 -11.08
N VAL A 117 16.79 -8.34 -11.00
CA VAL A 117 17.61 -8.83 -9.88
C VAL A 117 17.22 -8.19 -8.55
N ALA A 118 16.89 -6.89 -8.55
CA ALA A 118 16.47 -6.19 -7.34
C ALA A 118 15.15 -6.75 -6.79
N ASP A 119 14.19 -7.02 -7.68
CA ASP A 119 12.92 -7.65 -7.32
C ASP A 119 13.14 -9.08 -6.81
N ASP A 120 13.92 -9.90 -7.50
CA ASP A 120 14.27 -11.26 -7.03
C ASP A 120 14.98 -11.27 -5.67
N PHE A 121 15.87 -10.31 -5.41
CA PHE A 121 16.48 -10.17 -4.10
C PHE A 121 15.45 -9.76 -3.03
N HIS A 122 14.47 -8.91 -3.36
CA HIS A 122 13.36 -8.62 -2.46
C HIS A 122 12.54 -9.89 -2.15
N ARG A 123 12.23 -10.70 -3.15
CA ARG A 123 11.53 -11.99 -2.99
C ARG A 123 12.28 -12.93 -2.04
N TYR A 124 13.60 -13.00 -2.19
CA TYR A 124 14.49 -13.71 -1.26
C TYR A 124 14.37 -13.17 0.17
N LEU A 125 14.43 -11.84 0.36
CA LEU A 125 14.36 -11.20 1.69
C LEU A 125 13.01 -11.44 2.38
N VAL A 126 11.90 -11.42 1.65
CA VAL A 126 10.58 -11.73 2.19
C VAL A 126 10.56 -13.16 2.75
N ARG A 127 11.05 -14.14 1.99
CA ARG A 127 11.16 -15.54 2.46
C ARG A 127 12.12 -15.67 3.64
N TYR A 128 13.26 -15.00 3.59
CA TYR A 128 14.25 -15.00 4.66
C TYR A 128 13.63 -14.56 6.00
N VAL A 129 12.87 -13.46 5.98
CA VAL A 129 12.16 -12.96 7.18
C VAL A 129 11.00 -13.89 7.57
N ALA A 130 10.26 -14.45 6.61
CA ALA A 130 9.16 -15.37 6.89
C ALA A 130 9.60 -16.67 7.58
N GLU A 131 10.82 -17.16 7.28
CA GLU A 131 11.46 -18.30 7.97
C GLU A 131 12.05 -17.93 9.35
N GLY A 132 11.88 -16.68 9.79
CA GLY A 132 12.36 -16.19 11.09
C GLY A 132 13.86 -15.87 11.13
N LEU A 133 14.52 -15.77 9.96
CA LEU A 133 15.93 -15.45 9.88
C LEU A 133 16.17 -13.94 10.02
N THR A 134 17.28 -13.57 10.66
CA THR A 134 17.65 -12.17 10.90
C THR A 134 18.88 -11.79 10.12
N ALA A 135 18.79 -10.71 9.34
CA ALA A 135 19.94 -10.21 8.59
C ALA A 135 20.73 -9.20 9.44
N PRO A 136 22.08 -9.22 9.42
CA PRO A 136 22.88 -8.23 10.11
C PRO A 136 22.60 -6.80 9.61
N GLY A 137 22.39 -5.85 10.53
CA GLY A 137 22.23 -4.43 10.21
C GLY A 137 20.82 -4.00 9.76
N ILE A 138 19.78 -4.76 10.13
CA ILE A 138 18.37 -4.37 9.91
C ILE A 138 18.03 -3.14 10.77
N ASP A 139 17.43 -2.14 10.13
CA ASP A 139 16.69 -1.07 10.82
C ASP A 139 15.20 -1.37 10.73
N GLU A 140 14.63 -2.06 11.72
CA GLU A 140 13.22 -2.48 11.69
C GLU A 140 12.22 -1.32 11.56
N LYS A 141 12.65 -0.08 11.78
CA LYS A 141 11.81 1.11 11.62
C LYS A 141 11.81 1.63 10.19
N ALA A 142 12.77 1.25 9.36
CA ALA A 142 12.81 1.74 7.98
C ALA A 142 11.65 1.13 7.17
N PRO A 143 10.94 1.92 6.34
CA PRO A 143 9.76 1.46 5.61
C PRO A 143 9.97 0.16 4.82
N ARG A 144 11.12 0.02 4.15
CA ARG A 144 11.48 -1.20 3.39
C ARG A 144 11.52 -2.47 4.23
N PHE A 145 11.89 -2.39 5.51
CA PHE A 145 11.93 -3.57 6.38
C PHE A 145 10.56 -3.88 6.97
N GLN A 146 9.73 -2.84 7.17
CA GLN A 146 8.34 -3.04 7.55
C GLN A 146 7.58 -3.74 6.42
N ALA A 147 7.82 -3.34 5.17
CA ALA A 147 7.21 -3.94 3.99
C ALA A 147 7.42 -5.47 3.88
N LEU A 148 8.55 -5.99 4.38
CA LEU A 148 8.82 -7.43 4.42
C LEU A 148 7.87 -8.21 5.36
N LYS A 149 7.14 -7.52 6.25
CA LYS A 149 6.18 -8.12 7.20
C LYS A 149 4.74 -8.11 6.66
N MET A 150 4.61 -8.34 5.36
CA MET A 150 3.34 -8.54 4.65
C MET A 150 3.29 -9.94 4.03
N THR A 151 2.08 -10.46 3.83
CA THR A 151 1.84 -11.67 3.06
C THR A 151 1.09 -11.31 1.78
N LEU A 152 1.64 -11.75 0.65
CA LEU A 152 0.99 -11.69 -0.63
C LEU A 152 0.06 -12.88 -0.81
N TYR A 153 -1.14 -12.63 -1.28
CA TYR A 153 -2.10 -13.65 -1.70
C TYR A 153 -2.33 -13.53 -3.19
N GLU A 154 -2.34 -14.64 -3.91
CA GLU A 154 -2.98 -14.74 -5.21
C GLU A 154 -4.45 -15.10 -5.03
N ILE A 155 -5.30 -14.42 -5.78
CA ILE A 155 -6.76 -14.52 -5.67
C ILE A 155 -7.30 -14.90 -7.05
N ALA A 156 -7.94 -16.06 -7.14
CA ALA A 156 -8.74 -16.43 -8.29
C ALA A 156 -10.22 -16.44 -7.91
N LEU A 157 -11.01 -15.61 -8.57
CA LEU A 157 -12.46 -15.63 -8.43
C LEU A 157 -13.05 -16.72 -9.34
N PRO A 158 -14.08 -17.45 -8.90
CA PRO A 158 -14.73 -18.47 -9.72
C PRO A 158 -15.34 -17.85 -10.97
N GLY A 159 -15.09 -18.47 -12.13
CA GLY A 159 -15.78 -18.12 -13.36
C GLY A 159 -17.29 -18.42 -13.28
N PRO A 160 -18.12 -17.83 -14.15
CA PRO A 160 -19.53 -18.18 -14.24
C PRO A 160 -19.66 -19.68 -14.53
N LYS A 161 -20.36 -20.42 -13.66
CA LYS A 161 -20.57 -21.87 -13.82
C LYS A 161 -21.38 -22.13 -15.09
N THR A 162 -20.70 -22.51 -16.17
CA THR A 162 -21.32 -23.05 -17.39
C THR A 162 -21.94 -24.41 -17.07
N GLY A 163 -23.18 -24.43 -16.59
CA GLY A 163 -23.89 -25.68 -16.31
C GLY A 163 -25.06 -25.59 -15.32
N GLU A 164 -25.18 -24.51 -14.55
CA GLU A 164 -26.31 -24.32 -13.63
C GLU A 164 -27.27 -23.25 -14.15
N PRO A 165 -28.48 -23.62 -14.64
CA PRO A 165 -29.45 -22.68 -15.21
C PRO A 165 -29.96 -21.61 -14.23
N ASN A 166 -29.65 -21.75 -12.94
CA ASN A 166 -30.15 -20.91 -11.84
C ASN A 166 -29.03 -20.29 -10.98
N ALA A 167 -27.76 -20.36 -11.37
CA ALA A 167 -26.69 -19.66 -10.65
C ALA A 167 -26.85 -18.15 -10.87
N ARG A 168 -27.40 -17.44 -9.88
CA ARG A 168 -27.51 -15.98 -9.92
C ARG A 168 -26.10 -15.38 -9.99
N THR A 169 -25.70 -14.94 -11.19
CA THR A 169 -24.52 -14.09 -11.36
C THR A 169 -24.76 -12.78 -10.63
N LYS A 170 -23.89 -12.45 -9.67
CA LYS A 170 -23.97 -11.18 -8.95
C LYS A 170 -23.90 -10.01 -9.94
N THR A 171 -24.74 -9.01 -9.74
CA THR A 171 -24.67 -7.78 -10.53
C THR A 171 -23.41 -6.99 -10.17
N LEU A 172 -22.93 -6.13 -11.08
CA LEU A 172 -21.79 -5.24 -10.82
C LEU A 172 -21.96 -4.44 -9.51
N LYS A 173 -23.17 -3.93 -9.27
CA LYS A 173 -23.50 -3.19 -8.05
C LYS A 173 -23.40 -4.05 -6.79
N GLU A 174 -23.83 -5.31 -6.83
CA GLU A 174 -23.69 -6.23 -5.70
C GLU A 174 -22.22 -6.57 -5.43
N LEU A 175 -21.41 -6.74 -6.49
CA LEU A 175 -19.98 -6.98 -6.38
C LEU A 175 -19.27 -5.78 -5.75
N ILE A 176 -19.51 -4.57 -6.28
CA ILE A 176 -18.91 -3.34 -5.78
C ILE A 176 -19.31 -3.08 -4.33
N SER A 177 -20.59 -3.26 -3.98
CA SER A 177 -21.03 -3.12 -2.58
C SER A 177 -20.34 -4.12 -1.64
N GLY A 178 -20.07 -5.35 -2.10
CA GLY A 178 -19.26 -6.32 -1.36
C GLY A 178 -17.82 -5.85 -1.18
N MET A 179 -17.20 -5.33 -2.24
CA MET A 179 -15.84 -4.78 -2.19
C MET A 179 -15.73 -3.54 -1.31
N GLU A 180 -16.72 -2.64 -1.31
CA GLU A 180 -16.79 -1.50 -0.38
C GLU A 180 -16.72 -1.99 1.08
N GLN A 181 -17.44 -3.07 1.40
CA GLN A 181 -17.42 -3.68 2.73
C GLN A 181 -16.06 -4.32 3.05
N LEU A 182 -15.44 -5.01 2.08
CA LEU A 182 -14.09 -5.56 2.23
C LEU A 182 -13.08 -4.45 2.55
N TYR A 183 -13.05 -3.41 1.73
CA TYR A 183 -12.10 -2.31 1.89
C TYR A 183 -12.32 -1.57 3.21
N ALA A 184 -13.57 -1.35 3.62
CA ALA A 184 -13.89 -0.73 4.90
C ALA A 184 -13.38 -1.58 6.08
N GLY A 185 -13.54 -2.90 6.00
CA GLY A 185 -13.00 -3.84 6.99
C GLY A 185 -11.46 -3.86 7.03
N LEU A 186 -10.82 -3.75 5.87
CA LEU A 186 -9.37 -3.70 5.75
C LEU A 186 -8.76 -2.37 6.21
N LEU A 187 -9.53 -1.29 6.41
CA LEU A 187 -8.99 -0.07 7.03
C LEU A 187 -8.44 -0.31 8.44
N SER A 188 -8.84 -1.41 9.10
CA SER A 188 -8.24 -1.86 10.36
C SER A 188 -6.75 -2.22 10.29
N VAL A 189 -6.13 -2.19 9.10
CA VAL A 189 -4.65 -2.20 8.96
C VAL A 189 -3.98 -1.01 9.66
N GLU A 190 -4.71 0.06 9.99
CA GLU A 190 -4.17 1.14 10.84
C GLU A 190 -3.71 0.63 12.21
N ASP A 191 -4.35 -0.44 12.70
CA ASP A 191 -4.05 -1.15 13.94
C ASP A 191 -3.16 -2.39 13.70
N ALA A 192 -2.32 -2.39 12.66
CA ALA A 192 -1.33 -3.45 12.45
C ALA A 192 -0.29 -3.47 13.58
N THR A 193 0.28 -4.65 13.85
CA THR A 193 1.30 -4.84 14.89
C THR A 193 2.51 -3.94 14.67
N LEU A 194 3.19 -3.53 15.74
CA LEU A 194 4.35 -2.63 15.66
C LEU A 194 5.43 -3.20 14.72
N GLY A 195 5.85 -2.39 13.75
CA GLY A 195 6.82 -2.77 12.74
C GLY A 195 6.22 -3.43 11.50
N GLU A 196 4.91 -3.71 11.47
CA GLU A 196 4.21 -4.03 10.23
C GLU A 196 3.72 -2.76 9.51
N PRO A 197 3.49 -2.83 8.20
CA PRO A 197 2.93 -1.71 7.45
C PRO A 197 1.49 -1.42 7.84
N ARG A 198 1.11 -0.14 7.80
CA ARG A 198 -0.25 0.33 8.10
C ARG A 198 -1.06 0.59 6.83
N TYR A 199 -0.89 -0.28 5.85
CA TYR A 199 -1.53 -0.21 4.54
C TYR A 199 -1.64 -1.62 3.97
N PHE A 200 -2.41 -1.76 2.90
CA PHE A 200 -2.46 -2.98 2.09
C PHE A 200 -2.30 -2.61 0.62
N ALA A 201 -1.92 -3.58 -0.21
CA ALA A 201 -1.82 -3.39 -1.66
C ALA A 201 -2.75 -4.35 -2.39
N LEU A 202 -3.33 -3.88 -3.49
CA LEU A 202 -4.07 -4.67 -4.47
C LEU A 202 -3.33 -4.57 -5.80
N GLU A 203 -3.11 -5.71 -6.44
CA GLU A 203 -2.30 -5.79 -7.65
C GLU A 203 -3.02 -6.60 -8.72
N LEU A 204 -2.89 -6.15 -9.96
CA LEU A 204 -3.26 -6.88 -11.15
C LEU A 204 -1.99 -6.98 -12.00
N ALA A 205 -1.48 -8.20 -12.21
CA ALA A 205 -0.18 -8.37 -12.85
C ALA A 205 -0.14 -9.54 -13.83
N VAL A 206 0.70 -9.39 -14.85
CA VAL A 206 1.20 -10.46 -15.71
C VAL A 206 2.68 -10.59 -15.38
N PRO A 207 3.09 -11.65 -14.66
CA PRO A 207 4.50 -11.90 -14.35
C PRO A 207 5.32 -12.13 -15.63
N SER A 208 6.63 -11.88 -15.58
CA SER A 208 7.50 -12.04 -16.73
C SER A 208 7.65 -13.50 -17.20
N ASP A 209 7.40 -14.47 -16.32
CA ASP A 209 7.52 -15.91 -16.54
C ASP A 209 6.18 -16.60 -16.87
N SER A 210 5.06 -15.89 -16.70
CA SER A 210 3.69 -16.37 -16.90
C SER A 210 2.87 -15.41 -17.77
N PRO A 211 2.24 -15.87 -18.86
CA PRO A 211 1.41 -15.01 -19.71
C PRO A 211 0.01 -14.76 -19.14
N GLU A 212 -0.29 -15.23 -17.92
CA GLU A 212 -1.62 -15.14 -17.32
C GLU A 212 -1.76 -13.91 -16.43
N LEU A 213 -2.91 -13.25 -16.55
CA LEU A 213 -3.28 -12.13 -15.70
C LEU A 213 -3.74 -12.65 -14.33
N GLN A 214 -3.05 -12.23 -13.28
CA GLN A 214 -3.26 -12.68 -11.91
C GLN A 214 -3.62 -11.50 -11.00
N PHE A 215 -4.49 -11.75 -10.02
CA PHE A 215 -4.87 -10.77 -9.01
C PHE A 215 -4.16 -11.09 -7.70
N TYR A 216 -3.58 -10.07 -7.07
CA TYR A 216 -2.94 -10.22 -5.79
C TYR A 216 -3.43 -9.21 -4.75
N ALA A 217 -3.32 -9.60 -3.49
CA ALA A 217 -3.45 -8.69 -2.36
C ALA A 217 -2.30 -8.90 -1.38
N ALA A 218 -1.56 -7.84 -1.06
CA ALA A 218 -0.58 -7.85 0.01
C ALA A 218 -1.20 -7.24 1.26
N VAL A 219 -1.21 -7.99 2.36
CA VAL A 219 -1.76 -7.54 3.65
C VAL A 219 -0.73 -7.73 4.77
N PRO A 220 -0.73 -6.86 5.81
CA PRO A 220 0.12 -7.05 6.99
C PRO A 220 -0.08 -8.43 7.64
N ASN A 221 0.99 -9.04 8.14
CA ASN A 221 0.97 -10.40 8.66
C ASN A 221 -0.05 -10.60 9.80
N SER A 222 -0.26 -9.58 10.64
CA SER A 222 -1.27 -9.58 11.71
C SER A 222 -2.72 -9.53 11.21
N LYS A 223 -2.96 -9.15 9.95
CA LYS A 223 -4.30 -8.95 9.36
C LYS A 223 -4.71 -10.06 8.36
N ARG A 224 -3.84 -11.04 8.11
CA ARG A 224 -4.08 -12.20 7.22
C ARG A 224 -5.42 -12.89 7.45
N ASN A 225 -5.65 -13.34 8.68
CA ASN A 225 -6.88 -14.04 9.06
C ASN A 225 -8.14 -13.17 8.86
N LEU A 226 -8.03 -11.85 9.04
CA LEU A 226 -9.13 -10.93 8.82
C LEU A 226 -9.44 -10.82 7.33
N PHE A 227 -8.39 -10.62 6.52
CA PHE A 227 -8.50 -10.53 5.07
C PHE A 227 -9.13 -11.78 4.46
N GLU A 228 -8.59 -12.97 4.77
CA GLU A 228 -9.10 -14.24 4.24
C GLU A 228 -10.59 -14.43 4.59
N LYS A 229 -10.97 -14.20 5.85
CA LYS A 229 -12.37 -14.34 6.30
C LYS A 229 -13.30 -13.34 5.62
N GLN A 230 -12.89 -12.08 5.48
CA GLN A 230 -13.72 -11.06 4.83
C GLN A 230 -13.87 -11.32 3.34
N LEU A 231 -12.77 -11.68 2.66
CA LEU A 231 -12.80 -12.01 1.24
C LEU A 231 -13.68 -13.23 0.96
N LEU A 232 -13.51 -14.31 1.72
CA LEU A 232 -14.31 -15.53 1.57
C LEU A 232 -15.77 -15.35 2.01
N ALA A 233 -16.08 -14.41 2.91
CA ALA A 233 -17.46 -14.07 3.24
C ALA A 233 -18.19 -13.43 2.04
N ILE A 234 -17.47 -12.65 1.22
CA ILE A 234 -18.01 -12.01 0.02
C ILE A 234 -17.97 -12.98 -1.17
N PHE A 235 -16.89 -13.74 -1.31
CA PHE A 235 -16.66 -14.72 -2.38
C PHE A 235 -16.36 -16.10 -1.78
N PRO A 236 -17.38 -16.88 -1.38
CA PRO A 236 -17.18 -18.17 -0.72
C PRO A 236 -16.43 -19.21 -1.56
N GLU A 237 -16.47 -19.06 -2.88
CA GLU A 237 -15.82 -19.94 -3.86
C GLU A 237 -14.49 -19.36 -4.40
N ALA A 238 -14.00 -18.23 -3.85
CA ALA A 238 -12.70 -17.70 -4.24
C ALA A 238 -11.58 -18.63 -3.79
N HIS A 239 -10.60 -18.84 -4.67
CA HIS A 239 -9.36 -19.50 -4.33
C HIS A 239 -8.37 -18.44 -3.89
N VAL A 240 -7.98 -18.50 -2.61
CA VAL A 240 -7.12 -17.50 -1.96
C VAL A 240 -5.91 -18.25 -1.43
N VAL A 241 -4.76 -18.06 -2.07
CA VAL A 241 -3.54 -18.82 -1.74
C VAL A 241 -2.40 -17.85 -1.43
N PRO A 242 -1.71 -18.02 -0.29
CA PRO A 242 -0.48 -17.28 -0.06
C PRO A 242 0.52 -17.56 -1.19
N GLN A 243 1.11 -16.50 -1.74
CA GLN A 243 2.19 -16.60 -2.71
C GLN A 243 3.52 -16.25 -2.04
N PRO A 244 4.15 -17.21 -1.33
CA PRO A 244 5.38 -16.96 -0.61
C PRO A 244 6.51 -16.55 -1.56
N HIS A 245 6.46 -17.03 -2.80
CA HIS A 245 7.49 -16.77 -3.80
C HIS A 245 7.37 -15.40 -4.45
N ASP A 246 6.29 -14.64 -4.20
CA ASP A 246 5.96 -13.40 -4.91
C ASP A 246 5.99 -13.60 -6.45
N TYR A 247 5.85 -12.53 -7.22
CA TYR A 247 5.98 -12.54 -8.67
C TYR A 247 6.94 -11.44 -9.13
N ASN A 248 7.53 -11.61 -10.31
CA ASN A 248 8.46 -10.64 -10.90
C ASN A 248 7.98 -10.20 -12.29
N VAL A 249 7.66 -8.92 -12.46
CA VAL A 249 7.21 -8.33 -13.74
C VAL A 249 8.34 -7.87 -14.63
N PHE A 250 9.56 -7.78 -14.10
CA PHE A 250 10.71 -7.27 -14.83
C PHE A 250 11.29 -8.39 -15.67
N ALA A 251 11.34 -8.20 -16.98
CA ALA A 251 11.94 -9.15 -17.88
C ALA A 251 13.48 -9.08 -17.79
N SER A 252 14.13 -10.23 -17.70
CA SER A 252 15.61 -10.33 -17.72
C SER A 252 16.17 -9.67 -18.98
N GLY A 253 17.11 -8.73 -18.80
CA GLY A 253 17.71 -7.95 -19.89
C GLY A 253 16.73 -7.03 -20.65
N GLY A 254 15.50 -6.85 -20.15
CA GLY A 254 14.47 -6.02 -20.76
C GLY A 254 14.58 -4.53 -20.42
N VAL A 255 13.71 -3.75 -21.04
CA VAL A 255 13.47 -2.34 -20.70
C VAL A 255 12.20 -2.24 -19.88
N SER A 256 12.31 -1.61 -18.71
CA SER A 256 11.19 -1.36 -17.81
C SER A 256 10.82 0.11 -17.78
N LEU A 257 9.53 0.40 -17.76
CA LEU A 257 8.95 1.74 -17.63
C LEU A 257 7.91 1.73 -16.51
N ALA A 258 7.72 2.87 -15.86
CA ALA A 258 6.70 3.03 -14.84
C ALA A 258 6.00 4.38 -14.95
N SER A 259 4.75 4.41 -14.51
CA SER A 259 3.95 5.63 -14.34
C SER A 259 3.25 5.63 -12.99
N THR A 260 3.21 6.80 -12.35
CA THR A 260 2.46 7.01 -11.10
C THR A 260 1.28 7.93 -11.39
N ALA A 261 0.10 7.60 -10.88
CA ALA A 261 -1.07 8.45 -11.07
C ALA A 261 -1.07 9.65 -10.11
N THR A 262 -1.46 10.80 -10.64
CA THR A 262 -1.73 12.05 -9.94
C THR A 262 -3.17 12.51 -10.24
N LEU A 263 -3.72 13.40 -9.42
CA LEU A 263 -5.01 14.03 -9.68
C LEU A 263 -4.80 15.34 -10.43
N ALA A 264 -5.50 15.52 -11.56
CA ALA A 264 -5.36 16.72 -12.37
C ALA A 264 -6.01 17.97 -11.75
N GLU A 265 -7.06 17.78 -10.95
CA GLU A 265 -7.78 18.84 -10.24
C GLU A 265 -7.62 18.69 -8.72
N HIS A 266 -8.16 19.63 -7.95
CA HIS A 266 -8.06 19.59 -6.50
C HIS A 266 -8.62 18.27 -5.91
N PRO A 267 -7.92 17.59 -4.98
CA PRO A 267 -8.32 16.29 -4.42
C PRO A 267 -9.68 16.20 -3.70
N ALA A 268 -10.29 17.35 -3.41
CA ALA A 268 -11.64 17.44 -2.85
C ALA A 268 -12.73 17.16 -3.91
N LEU A 269 -12.37 17.15 -5.20
CA LEU A 269 -13.25 16.75 -6.29
C LEU A 269 -13.10 15.24 -6.55
N PRO A 270 -14.21 14.52 -6.78
CA PRO A 270 -14.19 13.06 -6.95
C PRO A 270 -13.88 12.66 -8.40
N LEU A 271 -13.45 11.41 -8.58
CA LEU A 271 -13.53 10.71 -9.86
C LEU A 271 -15.00 10.32 -10.13
N LYS A 272 -15.26 9.59 -11.22
CA LYS A 272 -16.58 8.95 -11.39
C LYS A 272 -16.81 7.91 -10.30
N ASP A 273 -18.05 7.83 -9.84
CA ASP A 273 -18.53 6.79 -8.94
C ASP A 273 -19.01 5.59 -9.77
N TYR A 274 -19.07 4.40 -9.17
CA TYR A 274 -19.58 3.23 -9.86
C TYR A 274 -21.01 3.40 -10.39
N THR A 275 -21.83 4.26 -9.76
CA THR A 275 -23.19 4.55 -10.25
C THR A 275 -23.20 5.32 -11.57
N ASP A 276 -22.06 5.90 -11.96
CA ASP A 276 -21.89 6.66 -13.20
C ASP A 276 -21.48 5.76 -14.39
N PHE A 277 -21.37 4.43 -14.20
CA PHE A 277 -21.00 3.46 -15.22
C PHE A 277 -22.16 2.53 -15.60
N ASP A 278 -22.40 2.38 -16.91
CA ASP A 278 -23.39 1.44 -17.45
C ASP A 278 -22.84 0.01 -17.60
N TYR A 279 -21.53 -0.13 -17.72
CA TYR A 279 -20.80 -1.37 -17.93
C TYR A 279 -19.61 -1.47 -16.98
N ASP A 280 -19.09 -2.67 -16.76
CA ASP A 280 -17.95 -2.89 -15.86
C ASP A 280 -16.68 -2.18 -16.38
N PRO A 281 -16.14 -1.20 -15.62
CA PRO A 281 -14.94 -0.46 -16.04
C PRO A 281 -13.65 -1.29 -15.98
N ILE A 282 -13.64 -2.41 -15.24
CA ILE A 282 -12.47 -3.29 -15.16
C ILE A 282 -12.17 -3.92 -16.53
N ASN A 283 -13.18 -4.12 -17.38
CA ASN A 283 -12.99 -4.71 -18.72
C ASN A 283 -11.98 -3.93 -19.58
N ALA A 284 -11.97 -2.60 -19.49
CA ALA A 284 -11.00 -1.81 -20.23
C ALA A 284 -9.57 -1.93 -19.66
N ILE A 285 -9.43 -2.15 -18.36
CA ILE A 285 -8.13 -2.43 -17.72
C ILE A 285 -7.66 -3.83 -18.13
N THR A 286 -8.49 -4.87 -17.97
CA THR A 286 -8.11 -6.25 -18.29
C THR A 286 -7.80 -6.44 -19.78
N ASN A 287 -8.52 -5.77 -20.68
CA ASN A 287 -8.22 -5.79 -22.11
C ASN A 287 -6.86 -5.15 -22.45
N ALA A 288 -6.39 -4.18 -21.65
CA ALA A 288 -5.06 -3.61 -21.83
C ALA A 288 -3.95 -4.60 -21.42
N PHE A 289 -4.20 -5.43 -20.41
CA PHE A 289 -3.29 -6.53 -20.02
C PHE A 289 -3.30 -7.70 -21.01
N ALA A 290 -4.44 -7.98 -21.65
CA ALA A 290 -4.59 -9.11 -22.57
C ALA A 290 -3.67 -9.07 -23.81
N LYS A 291 -3.07 -7.92 -24.11
CA LYS A 291 -2.10 -7.73 -25.21
C LYS A 291 -0.66 -8.09 -24.84
N ILE A 292 -0.41 -8.46 -23.58
CA ILE A 292 0.88 -8.98 -23.13
C ILE A 292 0.89 -10.46 -23.51
N GLU A 293 1.30 -10.75 -24.74
CA GLU A 293 1.05 -12.05 -25.38
C GLU A 293 2.19 -13.05 -25.22
N HIS A 294 3.33 -12.68 -24.62
CA HIS A 294 4.55 -13.48 -24.66
C HIS A 294 5.28 -13.57 -23.32
N LYS A 295 5.83 -14.76 -23.02
CA LYS A 295 6.83 -14.93 -21.96
C LYS A 295 8.02 -14.01 -22.24
N GLY A 296 8.53 -13.34 -21.19
CA GLY A 296 9.55 -12.30 -21.31
C GLY A 296 8.99 -10.87 -21.43
N GLU A 297 7.68 -10.69 -21.27
CA GLU A 297 7.04 -9.40 -21.01
C GLU A 297 6.29 -9.48 -19.68
N GLY A 298 6.21 -8.37 -18.97
CA GLY A 298 5.46 -8.30 -17.73
C GLY A 298 4.85 -6.92 -17.53
N ALA A 299 3.75 -6.87 -16.80
CA ALA A 299 3.16 -5.61 -16.38
C ALA A 299 2.41 -5.77 -15.06
N ALA A 300 2.29 -4.68 -14.33
CA ALA A 300 1.45 -4.62 -13.14
C ALA A 300 0.76 -3.27 -12.99
N LEU A 301 -0.46 -3.33 -12.49
CA LEU A 301 -1.16 -2.24 -11.83
C LEU A 301 -1.08 -2.53 -10.32
N GLN A 302 -0.47 -1.62 -9.57
CA GLN A 302 -0.42 -1.67 -8.11
C GLN A 302 -1.21 -0.51 -7.52
N ILE A 303 -2.10 -0.82 -6.59
CA ILE A 303 -2.88 0.14 -5.82
C ILE A 303 -2.58 -0.10 -4.34
N ILE A 304 -1.84 0.82 -3.71
CA ILE A 304 -1.60 0.80 -2.27
C ILE A 304 -2.63 1.67 -1.58
N ILE A 305 -3.31 1.13 -0.58
CA ILE A 305 -4.38 1.80 0.16
C ILE A 305 -3.94 1.96 1.62
N GLU A 306 -3.91 3.20 2.09
CA GLU A 306 -3.55 3.57 3.45
C GLU A 306 -4.69 4.35 4.14
N PRO A 307 -5.09 3.96 5.36
CA PRO A 307 -6.01 4.74 6.17
C PRO A 307 -5.44 6.14 6.46
N ARG A 308 -6.24 7.18 6.24
CA ARG A 308 -5.82 8.59 6.41
C ARG A 308 -6.68 9.36 7.41
N GLY A 309 -7.12 8.73 8.49
CA GLY A 309 -7.85 9.38 9.59
C GLY A 309 -8.87 10.43 9.13
N GLU A 310 -8.98 11.55 9.86
CA GLU A 310 -9.95 12.60 9.53
C GLU A 310 -9.35 13.85 8.84
N ARG A 311 -8.04 13.86 8.53
CA ARG A 311 -7.36 15.08 8.05
C ARG A 311 -8.01 15.63 6.79
N HIS A 312 -8.15 14.79 5.76
CA HIS A 312 -8.76 15.19 4.49
C HIS A 312 -10.24 15.54 4.64
N VAL A 313 -10.98 14.75 5.43
CA VAL A 313 -12.40 14.99 5.70
C VAL A 313 -12.62 16.37 6.34
N LYS A 314 -11.83 16.72 7.36
CA LYS A 314 -11.89 18.04 8.01
C LYS A 314 -11.57 19.16 7.04
N HIS A 315 -10.51 19.00 6.24
CA HIS A 315 -10.12 20.00 5.26
C HIS A 315 -11.19 20.21 4.19
N TYR A 316 -11.77 19.14 3.63
CA TYR A 316 -12.78 19.25 2.58
C TYR A 316 -14.11 19.80 3.12
N ARG A 317 -14.47 19.54 4.38
CA ARG A 317 -15.59 20.22 5.04
C ARG A 317 -15.38 21.74 5.13
N LYS A 318 -14.14 22.22 5.33
CA LYS A 318 -13.84 23.66 5.29
C LYS A 318 -14.02 24.24 3.89
N ILE A 319 -13.55 23.54 2.86
CA ILE A 319 -13.77 23.92 1.46
C ILE A 319 -15.28 24.01 1.17
N LEU A 320 -16.04 22.99 1.57
CA LEU A 320 -17.50 22.95 1.41
C LEU A 320 -18.19 24.14 2.10
N GLN A 321 -17.78 24.46 3.32
CA GLN A 321 -18.31 25.63 4.05
C GLN A 321 -17.97 26.95 3.35
N ALA A 322 -16.75 27.11 2.82
CA ALA A 322 -16.36 28.30 2.07
C ALA A 322 -17.18 28.46 0.77
N LEU A 323 -17.39 27.36 0.04
CA LEU A 323 -18.25 27.34 -1.15
C LEU A 323 -19.69 27.73 -0.83
N ARG A 324 -20.26 27.20 0.26
CA ARG A 324 -21.62 27.52 0.73
C ARG A 324 -21.78 28.96 1.24
N LYS A 325 -20.69 29.62 1.64
CA LYS A 325 -20.64 31.04 2.02
C LYS A 325 -20.44 31.98 0.81
N GLY A 326 -20.53 31.45 -0.41
CA GLY A 326 -20.31 32.24 -1.62
C GLY A 326 -18.87 32.71 -1.81
N GLU A 327 -17.87 32.01 -1.25
CA GLU A 327 -16.48 32.27 -1.66
C GLU A 327 -16.24 31.75 -3.09
N LYS A 328 -15.44 32.48 -3.88
CA LYS A 328 -15.06 32.04 -5.22
C LYS A 328 -14.31 30.71 -5.15
N ARG A 329 -14.51 29.84 -6.16
CA ARG A 329 -13.82 28.54 -6.30
C ARG A 329 -12.34 28.62 -5.93
N SER A 330 -11.55 29.47 -6.60
CA SER A 330 -10.11 29.54 -6.35
C SER A 330 -9.76 29.86 -4.89
N SER A 331 -10.52 30.72 -4.21
CA SER A 331 -10.34 31.03 -2.78
C SER A 331 -10.69 29.84 -1.90
N ALA A 332 -11.86 29.22 -2.14
CA ALA A 332 -12.36 28.11 -1.34
C ALA A 332 -11.43 26.90 -1.39
N PHE A 333 -10.95 26.53 -2.58
CA PHE A 333 -10.01 25.43 -2.77
C PHE A 333 -8.57 25.77 -2.34
N SER A 334 -8.27 27.04 -2.05
CA SER A 334 -7.00 27.48 -1.46
C SER A 334 -7.09 27.64 0.07
N ALA A 335 -8.14 27.09 0.70
CA ALA A 335 -8.26 27.07 2.15
C ALA A 335 -7.05 26.33 2.75
N PRO A 336 -6.50 26.77 3.90
CA PRO A 336 -5.34 26.15 4.49
C PRO A 336 -5.79 24.90 5.24
N GLU A 337 -4.93 23.90 5.31
CA GLU A 337 -5.27 22.71 6.09
C GLU A 337 -5.30 23.01 7.61
N THR A 338 -4.41 23.92 8.06
CA THR A 338 -4.18 24.21 9.49
C THR A 338 -4.99 25.38 10.03
N MET A 339 -5.41 25.32 11.30
CA MET A 339 -6.08 26.42 12.01
C MET A 339 -5.23 27.71 12.10
N PHE A 340 -3.90 27.61 12.17
CA PHE A 340 -3.03 28.80 12.21
C PHE A 340 -3.09 29.62 10.91
N GLY A 341 -3.22 28.93 9.77
CA GLY A 341 -3.44 29.57 8.46
C GLY A 341 -4.81 30.24 8.33
N GLU A 342 -5.82 29.80 9.10
CA GLU A 342 -7.14 30.45 9.15
C GLU A 342 -7.04 31.78 9.85
N ILE A 343 -6.38 31.83 11.02
CA ILE A 343 -6.14 33.06 11.77
C ILE A 343 -5.38 34.07 10.91
N ALA A 344 -4.35 33.63 10.19
CA ALA A 344 -3.59 34.50 9.28
C ALA A 344 -4.44 35.02 8.10
N ARG A 345 -5.30 34.18 7.51
CA ARG A 345 -6.21 34.63 6.43
C ARG A 345 -7.25 35.59 6.96
N ASP A 346 -7.83 35.34 8.14
CA ASP A 346 -8.85 36.20 8.73
C ASP A 346 -8.28 37.56 9.15
N ILE A 347 -7.06 37.59 9.71
CA ILE A 347 -6.31 38.82 9.97
C ILE A 347 -6.04 39.59 8.67
N ARG A 348 -5.64 38.90 7.60
CA ARG A 348 -5.47 39.53 6.28
C ARG A 348 -6.80 40.07 5.75
N LYS A 349 -7.87 39.30 5.79
CA LYS A 349 -9.20 39.69 5.29
C LYS A 349 -9.77 40.87 6.08
N THR A 350 -9.50 40.97 7.38
CA THR A 350 -9.89 42.11 8.24
C THR A 350 -9.00 43.35 8.05
N LEU A 351 -7.70 43.18 7.77
CA LEU A 351 -6.79 44.30 7.48
C LEU A 351 -7.00 44.91 6.08
N PHE A 352 -7.41 44.11 5.09
CA PHE A 352 -7.62 44.54 3.70
C PHE A 352 -9.09 44.85 3.34
N SER A 353 -10.06 44.68 4.26
CA SER A 353 -11.47 44.99 3.98
C SER A 353 -11.80 46.45 4.30
N SER A 354 -11.78 47.28 3.26
CA SER A 354 -12.46 48.58 3.26
C SER A 354 -13.99 48.38 3.33
N LYS A 355 -14.66 49.14 4.21
CA LYS A 355 -16.11 49.13 4.52
C LYS A 355 -17.04 48.82 3.32
N PRO A 356 -18.12 48.04 3.50
CA PRO A 356 -19.06 47.76 2.41
C PRO A 356 -19.92 48.98 2.09
N LYS A 357 -19.93 49.37 0.80
CA LYS A 357 -21.04 50.10 0.16
C LYS A 357 -22.11 49.07 -0.24
N ASP A 358 -23.37 49.34 0.10
CA ASP A 358 -24.59 48.57 -0.21
C ASP A 358 -24.62 47.10 0.26
N VAL A 359 -25.17 46.86 1.45
CA VAL A 359 -25.41 45.53 2.04
C VAL A 359 -26.28 44.63 1.14
N GLU A 360 -27.23 45.22 0.42
CA GLU A 360 -28.15 44.50 -0.46
C GLU A 360 -27.43 43.91 -1.69
N LYS A 361 -26.56 44.70 -2.33
CA LYS A 361 -25.72 44.24 -3.45
C LYS A 361 -24.72 43.17 -3.03
N ALA A 362 -24.18 43.26 -1.80
CA ALA A 362 -23.28 42.25 -1.26
C ALA A 362 -24.00 40.89 -1.08
N LYS A 363 -25.23 40.90 -0.56
CA LYS A 363 -26.06 39.69 -0.42
C LYS A 363 -26.43 39.09 -1.78
N GLU A 364 -26.85 39.91 -2.75
CA GLU A 364 -27.14 39.41 -4.11
C GLU A 364 -25.90 38.79 -4.77
N ALA A 365 -24.72 39.41 -4.63
CA ALA A 365 -23.48 38.87 -5.17
C ALA A 365 -23.08 37.54 -4.50
N GLU A 366 -23.28 37.42 -3.19
CA GLU A 366 -23.08 36.18 -2.44
C GLU A 366 -24.02 35.07 -2.94
N THR A 367 -25.33 35.34 -3.07
CA THR A 367 -26.30 34.36 -3.59
C THR A 367 -25.95 33.88 -5.00
N ARG A 368 -25.60 34.79 -5.92
CA ARG A 368 -25.15 34.44 -7.28
C ARG A 368 -23.89 33.57 -7.26
N GLN A 369 -22.96 33.86 -6.34
CA GLN A 369 -21.75 33.06 -6.20
C GLN A 369 -22.04 31.67 -5.63
N ILE A 370 -22.99 31.54 -4.69
CA ILE A 370 -23.46 30.24 -4.20
C ILE A 370 -24.09 29.42 -5.32
N GLU A 371 -24.94 30.03 -6.15
CA GLU A 371 -25.52 29.38 -7.33
C GLU A 371 -24.44 28.91 -8.31
N THR A 372 -23.42 29.75 -8.55
CA THR A 372 -22.26 29.38 -9.37
C THR A 372 -21.46 28.23 -8.76
N ASN A 373 -21.41 28.14 -7.43
CA ASN A 373 -20.71 27.09 -6.70
C ASN A 373 -21.49 25.78 -6.61
N LYS A 374 -22.77 25.74 -7.02
CA LYS A 374 -23.68 24.60 -6.80
C LYS A 374 -23.08 23.25 -7.23
N THR A 375 -22.54 23.18 -8.44
CA THR A 375 -21.92 21.94 -8.94
C THR A 375 -20.71 21.53 -8.10
N TYR A 376 -19.85 22.46 -7.68
CA TYR A 376 -18.71 22.13 -6.81
C TYR A 376 -19.15 21.69 -5.41
N ILE A 377 -20.21 22.29 -4.88
CA ILE A 377 -20.82 21.89 -3.60
C ILE A 377 -21.27 20.42 -3.70
N GLU A 378 -22.04 20.07 -4.73
CA GLU A 378 -22.52 18.70 -4.97
C GLU A 378 -21.36 17.69 -5.12
N GLN A 379 -20.31 18.05 -5.86
CA GLN A 379 -19.14 17.17 -6.06
C GLN A 379 -18.34 16.97 -4.77
N VAL A 380 -18.12 18.02 -3.97
CA VAL A 380 -17.42 17.90 -2.68
C VAL A 380 -18.27 17.12 -1.67
N GLU A 381 -19.60 17.29 -1.69
CA GLU A 381 -20.52 16.46 -0.89
C GLU A 381 -20.46 14.99 -1.28
N LYS A 382 -20.45 14.68 -2.59
CA LYS A 382 -20.27 13.32 -3.11
C LYS A 382 -18.95 12.72 -2.60
N LYS A 383 -17.84 13.47 -2.69
CA LYS A 383 -16.52 13.05 -2.16
C LYS A 383 -16.54 12.75 -0.66
N LEU A 384 -17.28 13.54 0.12
CA LEU A 384 -17.40 13.42 1.57
C LEU A 384 -18.40 12.35 2.03
N SER A 385 -19.15 11.74 1.10
CA SER A 385 -20.16 10.73 1.41
C SER A 385 -19.59 9.34 1.76
N ALA A 386 -18.29 9.15 1.56
CA ALA A 386 -17.56 7.92 1.87
C ALA A 386 -16.25 8.23 2.63
N PRO A 387 -15.68 7.26 3.37
CA PRO A 387 -14.35 7.40 3.96
C PRO A 387 -13.30 7.77 2.91
N ILE A 388 -12.33 8.60 3.30
CA ILE A 388 -11.24 9.05 2.43
C ILE A 388 -9.95 8.37 2.86
N VAL A 389 -9.35 7.65 1.93
CA VAL A 389 -8.08 6.94 2.10
C VAL A 389 -6.98 7.64 1.30
N GLY A 390 -5.73 7.38 1.67
CA GLY A 390 -4.60 7.64 0.78
C GLY A 390 -4.46 6.46 -0.17
N ALA A 391 -4.27 6.74 -1.45
CA ALA A 391 -4.01 5.73 -2.45
C ALA A 391 -2.75 6.07 -3.23
N THR A 392 -1.88 5.10 -3.48
CA THR A 392 -0.82 5.20 -4.48
C THR A 392 -1.19 4.28 -5.63
N VAL A 393 -1.28 4.79 -6.85
CA VAL A 393 -1.59 3.98 -8.05
C VAL A 393 -0.39 4.02 -8.98
N ARG A 394 0.17 2.85 -9.28
CA ARG A 394 1.36 2.68 -10.11
C ARG A 394 1.13 1.67 -11.22
N LEU A 395 1.64 1.99 -12.40
CA LEU A 395 1.75 1.10 -13.54
C LEU A 395 3.22 0.80 -13.76
N VAL A 396 3.57 -0.47 -13.87
CA VAL A 396 4.93 -0.93 -14.22
C VAL A 396 4.80 -1.86 -15.41
N VAL A 397 5.67 -1.69 -16.40
CA VAL A 397 5.73 -2.53 -17.60
C VAL A 397 7.18 -2.86 -17.87
N SER A 398 7.44 -4.10 -18.29
CA SER A 398 8.73 -4.56 -18.78
C SER A 398 8.54 -5.33 -20.08
N SER A 399 9.35 -5.02 -21.08
CA SER A 399 9.39 -5.75 -22.36
C SER A 399 10.83 -5.79 -22.88
N LYS A 400 11.06 -6.47 -24.00
CA LYS A 400 12.37 -6.59 -24.66
C LYS A 400 12.95 -5.26 -25.16
N ASP A 401 12.09 -4.27 -25.44
CA ASP A 401 12.49 -2.98 -25.99
C ASP A 401 11.60 -1.82 -25.51
N GLU A 402 12.18 -0.61 -25.47
CA GLU A 402 11.53 0.59 -24.94
C GLU A 402 10.26 0.97 -25.71
N ARG A 403 10.22 0.74 -27.02
CA ARG A 403 9.05 1.06 -27.85
C ARG A 403 7.88 0.16 -27.46
N THR A 404 8.11 -1.14 -27.33
CA THR A 404 7.08 -2.10 -26.93
C THR A 404 6.59 -1.81 -25.51
N ALA A 405 7.51 -1.61 -24.55
CA ALA A 405 7.16 -1.21 -23.19
C ALA A 405 6.34 0.09 -23.15
N GLY A 406 6.72 1.09 -23.96
CA GLY A 406 6.04 2.38 -24.03
C GLY A 406 4.63 2.32 -24.63
N LEU A 407 4.40 1.40 -25.58
CA LEU A 407 3.08 1.14 -26.15
C LEU A 407 2.16 0.51 -25.10
N VAL A 408 2.59 -0.58 -24.46
CA VAL A 408 1.81 -1.28 -23.42
C VAL A 408 1.49 -0.33 -22.25
N LEU A 409 2.49 0.42 -21.79
CA LEU A 409 2.28 1.43 -20.73
C LEU A 409 1.26 2.49 -21.16
N GLY A 410 1.35 3.00 -22.39
CA GLY A 410 0.40 3.99 -22.91
C GLY A 410 -1.04 3.48 -22.98
N GLU A 411 -1.23 2.20 -23.29
CA GLU A 411 -2.57 1.58 -23.29
C GLU A 411 -3.13 1.39 -21.89
N LEU A 412 -2.29 0.96 -20.94
CA LEU A 412 -2.65 0.88 -19.53
C LEU A 412 -3.03 2.27 -18.97
N GLU A 413 -2.25 3.31 -19.28
CA GLU A 413 -2.55 4.70 -18.92
C GLU A 413 -3.92 5.13 -19.50
N ALA A 414 -4.18 4.81 -20.78
CA ALA A 414 -5.40 5.20 -21.46
C ALA A 414 -6.65 4.50 -20.91
N ALA A 415 -6.53 3.27 -20.38
CA ALA A 415 -7.63 2.53 -19.77
C ALA A 415 -8.25 3.26 -18.56
N PHE A 416 -7.51 4.17 -17.92
CA PHE A 416 -8.01 4.96 -16.79
C PHE A 416 -8.77 6.22 -17.19
N ASN A 417 -8.76 6.62 -18.46
CA ASN A 417 -9.50 7.80 -18.91
C ASN A 417 -11.02 7.69 -18.66
N GLN A 418 -11.55 6.46 -18.62
CA GLN A 418 -12.96 6.21 -18.34
C GLN A 418 -13.42 6.70 -16.96
N PHE A 419 -12.51 6.78 -15.97
CA PHE A 419 -12.79 7.22 -14.61
C PHE A 419 -12.84 8.75 -14.46
N ALA A 420 -12.52 9.49 -15.52
CA ALA A 420 -12.57 10.95 -15.52
C ALA A 420 -14.01 11.46 -15.31
N ASN A 421 -14.20 12.30 -14.29
CA ASN A 421 -15.44 13.03 -14.04
C ASN A 421 -15.30 14.45 -14.61
N THR A 422 -16.16 14.79 -15.58
CA THR A 422 -16.11 16.09 -16.27
C THR A 422 -16.39 17.28 -15.36
N GLN A 423 -17.10 17.06 -14.26
CA GLN A 423 -17.37 18.07 -13.22
C GLN A 423 -16.48 17.91 -11.98
N GLY A 424 -15.60 16.91 -11.98
CA GLY A 424 -14.79 16.53 -10.84
C GLY A 424 -13.32 16.45 -11.21
N ASN A 425 -12.75 15.26 -11.07
CA ASN A 425 -11.33 15.00 -11.25
C ASN A 425 -11.07 13.92 -12.30
N ARG A 426 -9.81 13.79 -12.70
CA ARG A 426 -9.30 12.69 -13.53
C ARG A 426 -7.93 12.25 -13.03
N LEU A 427 -7.59 11.00 -13.31
CA LEU A 427 -6.24 10.50 -13.11
C LEU A 427 -5.36 10.97 -14.27
N GLN A 428 -4.17 11.45 -13.93
CA GLN A 428 -3.11 11.77 -14.88
C GLN A 428 -1.90 10.93 -14.52
N PHE A 429 -1.34 10.20 -15.48
CA PHE A 429 -0.16 9.38 -15.24
C PHE A 429 1.10 10.17 -15.57
N GLU A 430 2.02 10.18 -14.62
CA GLU A 430 3.35 10.78 -14.76
C GLU A 430 4.37 9.66 -14.94
N ARG A 431 4.93 9.56 -16.14
CA ARG A 431 6.00 8.61 -16.45
C ARG A 431 7.24 8.92 -15.63
N ALA A 432 7.81 7.90 -15.01
CA ALA A 432 9.02 8.04 -14.23
C ALA A 432 10.19 8.44 -15.15
N ALA A 433 10.81 9.58 -14.86
CA ALA A 433 12.05 9.97 -15.53
C ALA A 433 13.16 8.95 -15.23
N GLU A 434 14.11 8.76 -16.14
CA GLU A 434 15.20 7.76 -16.05
C GLU A 434 15.93 7.79 -14.69
N ARG A 435 16.16 8.99 -14.12
CA ARG A 435 16.81 9.15 -12.81
C ARG A 435 15.95 8.65 -11.64
N ARG A 436 14.62 8.72 -11.74
CA ARG A 436 13.67 8.36 -10.68
C ARG A 436 13.13 6.94 -10.84
N ALA A 437 13.14 6.39 -12.06
CA ALA A 437 12.63 5.07 -12.39
C ALA A 437 13.18 3.95 -11.47
N PRO A 438 14.49 3.84 -11.16
CA PRO A 438 14.99 2.80 -10.26
C PRO A 438 14.32 2.82 -8.87
N SER A 439 14.08 4.01 -8.32
CA SER A 439 13.42 4.14 -7.03
C SER A 439 11.92 3.86 -7.11
N VAL A 440 11.27 4.09 -8.26
CA VAL A 440 9.85 3.71 -8.47
C VAL A 440 9.73 2.18 -8.58
N PHE A 441 10.69 1.52 -9.22
CA PHE A 441 10.75 0.06 -9.28
C PHE A 441 10.98 -0.55 -7.89
N GLU A 442 11.89 0.01 -7.09
CA GLU A 442 12.08 -0.41 -5.69
C GLU A 442 10.80 -0.21 -4.86
N GLU A 443 10.15 0.96 -4.98
CA GLU A 443 8.87 1.23 -4.32
C GLU A 443 7.78 0.26 -4.78
N PHE A 444 7.81 -0.21 -6.03
CA PHE A 444 6.90 -1.23 -6.55
C PHE A 444 7.17 -2.58 -5.91
N SER A 445 8.41 -3.07 -6.01
CA SER A 445 8.84 -4.36 -5.45
C SER A 445 8.51 -4.45 -3.96
N PHE A 446 8.95 -3.45 -3.17
CA PHE A 446 8.68 -3.41 -1.73
C PHE A 446 7.28 -2.92 -1.37
N ARG A 447 6.40 -2.66 -2.34
CA ARG A 447 5.03 -2.16 -2.09
C ARG A 447 5.03 -0.97 -1.12
N LEU A 448 5.89 0.02 -1.38
CA LEU A 448 6.01 1.23 -0.56
C LEU A 448 5.07 2.33 -1.07
N PRO A 449 4.24 2.95 -0.22
CA PRO A 449 3.42 4.09 -0.62
C PRO A 449 4.29 5.25 -1.08
N ASP A 450 3.87 5.93 -2.16
CA ASP A 450 4.51 7.17 -2.56
C ASP A 450 3.96 8.32 -1.71
N THR A 451 4.73 8.72 -0.71
CA THR A 451 4.36 9.83 0.20
C THR A 451 4.26 11.19 -0.50
N SER A 452 4.83 11.34 -1.70
CA SER A 452 4.77 12.58 -2.48
C SER A 452 3.57 12.63 -3.44
N HIS A 453 3.07 11.48 -3.90
CA HIS A 453 1.94 11.38 -4.83
C HIS A 453 0.73 10.64 -4.25
N THR A 454 0.56 10.65 -2.92
CA THR A 454 -0.61 10.03 -2.30
C THR A 454 -1.90 10.72 -2.77
N LEU A 455 -2.80 9.96 -3.37
CA LEU A 455 -4.11 10.38 -3.87
C LEU A 455 -5.15 10.24 -2.75
N PRO A 456 -5.76 11.32 -2.25
CA PRO A 456 -6.89 11.21 -1.33
C PRO A 456 -8.13 10.74 -2.10
N LEU A 457 -8.41 9.44 -2.09
CA LEU A 457 -9.53 8.83 -2.81
C LEU A 457 -10.67 8.49 -1.86
N SER A 458 -11.92 8.56 -2.36
CA SER A 458 -13.04 7.97 -1.63
C SER A 458 -12.90 6.45 -1.71
N LEU A 459 -13.32 5.74 -0.67
CA LEU A 459 -13.33 4.27 -0.69
C LEU A 459 -14.38 3.70 -1.66
N ARG A 460 -15.37 4.53 -2.01
CA ARG A 460 -16.37 4.30 -3.04
C ARG A 460 -15.87 4.84 -4.38
#